data_AF-A0A2A5DTE7-F1
#
_entry.id   AF-A0A2A5DTE7-F1
#
_cell.length_a   1.000
_cell.length_b   1.000
_cell.length_c   1.000
_cell.angle_alpha   90.00
_cell.angle_beta   90.00
_cell.angle_gamma   90.00
#
_symmetry.space_group_name_H-M   'P 1'
#
loop_
_entity.id
_entity.type
_entity.pdbx_description
1 polymer ?
#
loop_
_entity_poly.entity_id
_entity_poly.type
_entity_poly.pdbx_seq_one_letter_code
_entity_poly.pdbx_strand_id
1 'polypeptide(L)'
;MKRHPESLLEEVRKFVARYRTCLSFLLLGLVPAISGCQIVNDLIYGTKSNPPDEFQVVNQPPLSMPPNYGLRPPKPGAARPNKVDPAESSRKTVFGIKDDRPYGMDDANAATRSSGELVLLKQAGGLRADPEIRRLLNTESGAPAQVERSLTETLLFMGEEEQKEEALLDPVEEYRRIYGQPVPSAPGTETDDDSGGAFGYE
;
A
#
# COMPACT_ATOMS: atom_id res chain seq x y z
N MET A 1 46.63 63.03 19.47
CA MET A 1 46.42 61.57 19.43
C MET A 1 46.69 61.03 18.03
N LYS A 2 47.97 60.79 17.68
CA LYS A 2 48.34 60.12 16.42
C LYS A 2 48.53 58.64 16.75
N ARG A 3 47.54 57.79 16.46
CA ARG A 3 47.72 56.33 16.53
C ARG A 3 48.63 55.94 15.36
N HIS A 4 49.79 55.39 15.66
CA HIS A 4 50.77 54.97 14.66
C HIS A 4 50.22 53.77 13.85
N PRO A 5 50.45 53.70 12.53
CA PRO A 5 49.90 52.66 11.65
C PRO A 5 50.34 51.23 12.03
N GLU A 6 51.48 51.10 12.71
CA GLU A 6 52.02 49.83 13.21
C GLU A 6 51.11 49.14 14.23
N SER A 7 50.35 49.89 15.04
CA SER A 7 49.49 49.28 16.06
C SER A 7 48.27 48.58 15.44
N LEU A 8 47.76 49.10 14.32
CA LEU A 8 46.61 48.52 13.63
C LEU A 8 47.01 47.23 12.89
N LEU A 9 48.21 47.17 12.33
CA LEU A 9 48.70 45.96 11.68
C LEU A 9 48.94 44.83 12.68
N GLU A 10 49.41 45.14 13.89
CA GLU A 10 49.49 44.15 14.97
C GLU A 10 48.12 43.62 15.40
N GLU A 11 47.12 44.49 15.54
CA GLU A 11 45.77 44.09 15.91
C GLU A 11 45.11 43.20 14.84
N VAL A 12 45.26 43.56 13.57
CA VAL A 12 44.76 42.76 12.44
C VAL A 12 45.47 41.41 12.39
N ARG A 13 46.80 41.38 12.59
CA ARG A 13 47.57 40.12 12.61
C ARG A 13 47.17 39.21 13.78
N LYS A 14 46.92 39.77 14.97
CA LYS A 14 46.39 39.04 16.13
C LYS A 14 44.96 38.54 15.89
N PHE A 15 44.13 39.33 15.22
CA PHE A 15 42.76 38.95 14.87
C PHE A 15 42.74 37.80 13.85
N VAL A 16 43.55 37.87 12.79
CA VAL A 16 43.69 36.80 11.79
C VAL A 16 44.28 35.53 12.39
N ALA A 17 45.25 35.65 13.31
CA ALA A 17 45.81 34.50 14.01
C ALA A 17 44.77 33.81 14.91
N ARG A 18 43.99 34.58 15.69
CA ARG A 18 42.89 34.06 16.51
C ARG A 18 41.80 33.41 15.67
N TYR A 19 41.43 34.03 14.55
CA TYR A 19 40.45 33.50 13.62
C TYR A 19 40.92 32.18 12.99
N ARG A 20 42.19 32.08 12.57
CA ARG A 20 42.79 30.81 12.09
C ARG A 20 42.76 29.71 13.15
N THR A 21 43.10 30.03 14.40
CA THR A 21 43.05 29.03 15.48
C THR A 21 41.61 28.57 15.75
N CYS A 22 40.63 29.48 15.79
CA CYS A 22 39.22 29.14 15.95
C CYS A 22 38.68 28.31 14.78
N LEU A 23 39.07 28.65 13.54
CA LEU A 23 38.69 27.92 12.34
C LEU A 23 39.26 26.49 12.34
N SER A 24 40.50 26.30 12.79
CA SER A 24 41.09 24.97 12.95
C SER A 24 40.37 24.14 14.02
N PHE A 25 39.97 24.74 15.15
CA PHE A 25 39.18 24.04 16.18
C PHE A 25 37.77 23.68 15.67
N LEU A 26 37.14 24.55 14.87
CA LEU A 26 35.84 24.29 14.24
C LEU A 26 35.93 23.11 13.24
N LEU A 27 36.94 23.10 12.38
CA LEU A 27 37.14 22.02 11.41
C LEU A 27 37.49 20.69 12.07
N LEU A 28 38.26 20.69 13.16
CA LEU A 28 38.59 19.47 13.89
C LEU A 28 37.35 18.85 14.59
N GLY A 29 36.38 19.66 14.99
CA GLY A 29 35.11 19.20 15.56
C GLY A 29 34.10 18.69 14.54
N LEU A 30 34.20 19.10 13.26
CA LEU A 30 33.26 18.70 12.21
C LEU A 30 33.50 17.27 11.70
N VAL A 31 34.76 16.82 11.69
CA VAL A 31 35.15 15.48 11.20
C VAL A 31 34.47 14.32 11.95
N PRO A 32 34.40 14.28 13.30
CA PRO A 32 33.74 13.17 14.00
C PRO A 32 32.21 13.15 13.85
N ALA A 33 31.58 14.29 13.53
CA ALA A 33 30.12 14.38 13.41
C ALA A 33 29.55 13.58 12.22
N ILE A 34 30.34 13.37 11.16
CA ILE A 34 29.90 12.67 9.95
C ILE A 34 30.07 11.14 10.09
N SER A 35 31.00 10.68 10.93
CA SER A 35 31.26 9.25 11.17
C SER A 35 30.11 8.54 11.91
N GLY A 36 29.27 9.30 12.64
CA GLY A 36 28.14 8.74 13.40
C GLY A 36 26.98 8.22 12.55
N CYS A 37 26.82 8.69 11.30
CA CYS A 37 25.66 8.30 10.48
C CYS A 37 25.66 6.82 10.08
N GLN A 38 26.82 6.18 9.92
CA GLN A 38 26.87 4.77 9.50
C GLN A 38 26.38 3.82 10.60
N ILE A 39 26.72 4.11 11.87
CA ILE A 39 26.30 3.28 13.02
C ILE A 39 24.79 3.39 13.25
N VAL A 40 24.23 4.60 13.10
CA VAL A 40 22.78 4.82 13.21
C VAL A 40 22.05 4.11 12.08
N ASN A 41 22.61 4.10 10.87
CA ASN A 41 21.99 3.40 9.75
C ASN A 41 21.97 1.87 9.94
N ASP A 42 23.03 1.27 10.48
CA ASP A 42 23.04 -0.17 10.77
C ASP A 42 22.07 -0.57 11.89
N LEU A 43 21.88 0.29 12.89
CA LEU A 43 20.93 0.07 13.99
C LEU A 43 19.47 0.30 13.58
N ILE A 44 19.20 1.28 12.72
CA ILE A 44 17.83 1.65 12.29
C ILE A 44 17.38 0.87 11.06
N TYR A 45 18.25 0.68 10.06
CA TYR A 45 17.90 0.03 8.79
C TYR A 45 18.24 -1.47 8.74
N GLY A 46 18.83 -2.03 9.81
CA GLY A 46 18.87 -3.49 10.00
C GLY A 46 19.46 -4.25 8.82
N THR A 47 20.61 -3.80 8.30
CA THR A 47 21.35 -4.46 7.20
C THR A 47 21.86 -5.86 7.57
N LYS A 48 21.67 -6.29 8.81
CA LYS A 48 21.86 -7.67 9.31
C LYS A 48 20.53 -8.31 9.66
N SER A 49 19.56 -8.23 8.77
CA SER A 49 18.40 -9.09 8.82
C SER A 49 18.89 -10.50 8.46
N ASN A 50 19.21 -11.32 9.47
CA ASN A 50 19.34 -12.76 9.26
C ASN A 50 17.95 -13.25 8.87
N PRO A 51 17.71 -13.67 7.61
CA PRO A 51 16.42 -14.21 7.26
C PRO A 51 16.16 -15.42 8.18
N PRO A 52 14.96 -15.53 8.77
CA PRO A 52 14.62 -16.70 9.56
C PRO A 52 14.71 -17.92 8.65
N ASP A 53 15.48 -18.93 9.08
CA ASP A 53 15.78 -20.15 8.32
C ASP A 53 14.49 -20.79 7.81
N GLU A 54 14.19 -20.56 6.54
CA GLU A 54 12.99 -21.03 5.85
C GLU A 54 12.92 -22.56 5.73
N PHE A 55 14.00 -23.27 6.09
CA PHE A 55 14.06 -24.73 6.12
C PHE A 55 13.97 -25.31 7.54
N GLN A 56 13.73 -24.49 8.55
CA GLN A 56 13.52 -24.98 9.91
C GLN A 56 12.17 -25.70 10.02
N VAL A 57 12.20 -27.03 9.88
CA VAL A 57 11.00 -27.88 10.03
C VAL A 57 10.63 -27.98 11.51
N VAL A 58 9.47 -27.41 11.87
CA VAL A 58 8.85 -27.61 13.20
C VAL A 58 8.04 -28.90 13.19
N ASN A 59 8.44 -29.88 13.99
CA ASN A 59 7.71 -31.14 14.15
C ASN A 59 6.37 -30.89 14.87
N GLN A 60 5.26 -31.14 14.18
CA GLN A 60 3.93 -31.14 14.79
C GLN A 60 3.69 -32.47 15.53
N PRO A 61 3.05 -32.47 16.72
CA PRO A 61 2.66 -33.69 17.37
C PRO A 61 1.68 -34.47 16.46
N PRO A 62 1.75 -35.80 16.41
CA PRO A 62 0.83 -36.59 15.60
C PRO A 62 -0.61 -36.35 16.05
N LEU A 63 -1.52 -36.11 15.11
CA LEU A 63 -2.94 -36.03 15.41
C LEU A 63 -3.44 -37.42 15.79
N SER A 64 -3.73 -37.64 17.08
CA SER A 64 -4.44 -38.82 17.54
C SER A 64 -5.92 -38.66 17.23
N MET A 65 -6.46 -39.61 16.49
CA MET A 65 -7.89 -39.66 16.19
C MET A 65 -8.62 -40.07 17.48
N PRO A 66 -9.54 -39.26 18.04
CA PRO A 66 -10.26 -39.64 19.24
C PRO A 66 -11.13 -40.86 18.96
N PRO A 67 -11.22 -41.82 19.91
CA PRO A 67 -11.95 -43.06 19.71
C PRO A 67 -13.45 -42.76 19.54
N ASN A 68 -13.93 -43.04 18.32
CA ASN A 68 -15.32 -43.31 17.96
C ASN A 68 -16.38 -42.46 18.67
N TYR A 69 -16.81 -41.36 18.04
CA TYR A 69 -18.16 -40.88 18.28
C TYR A 69 -19.14 -41.88 17.68
N GLY A 70 -19.97 -42.50 18.52
CA GLY A 70 -21.17 -43.23 18.11
C GLY A 70 -22.20 -42.27 17.50
N LEU A 71 -21.87 -41.63 16.39
CA LEU A 71 -22.82 -40.85 15.61
C LEU A 71 -23.73 -41.85 14.92
N ARG A 72 -25.01 -41.80 15.29
CA ARG A 72 -26.06 -42.53 14.60
C ARG A 72 -26.04 -42.07 13.13
N PRO A 73 -25.94 -42.99 12.15
CA PRO A 73 -25.94 -42.61 10.74
C PRO A 73 -27.18 -41.74 10.45
N PRO A 74 -27.02 -40.59 9.78
CA PRO A 74 -28.16 -39.76 9.40
C PRO A 74 -29.08 -40.58 8.49
N LYS A 75 -30.40 -40.49 8.73
CA LYS A 75 -31.37 -41.24 7.94
C LYS A 75 -31.22 -40.88 6.45
N PRO A 76 -31.16 -41.86 5.53
CA PRO A 76 -31.16 -41.59 4.10
C PRO A 76 -32.39 -40.73 3.74
N GLY A 77 -32.17 -39.60 3.07
CA GLY A 77 -33.23 -38.68 2.63
C GLY A 77 -33.63 -37.57 3.61
N ALA A 78 -33.06 -37.49 4.82
CA ALA A 78 -33.29 -36.33 5.70
C ALA A 78 -32.53 -35.09 5.17
N ALA A 79 -33.20 -33.94 5.15
CA ALA A 79 -32.59 -32.67 4.79
C ALA A 79 -31.37 -32.41 5.71
N ARG A 80 -30.21 -32.14 5.11
CA ARG A 80 -28.98 -31.88 5.86
C ARG A 80 -29.16 -30.56 6.62
N PRO A 81 -29.00 -30.53 7.95
CA PRO A 81 -29.29 -29.33 8.74
C PRO A 81 -28.42 -28.11 8.39
N ASN A 82 -27.31 -28.27 7.67
CA ASN A 82 -26.36 -27.20 7.32
C ASN A 82 -26.11 -27.04 5.81
N LYS A 83 -27.05 -27.41 4.92
CA LYS A 83 -26.86 -27.16 3.48
C LYS A 83 -27.30 -25.74 3.15
N VAL A 84 -26.40 -24.77 3.38
CA VAL A 84 -26.54 -23.45 2.75
C VAL A 84 -26.48 -23.67 1.25
N ASP A 85 -27.48 -23.19 0.51
CA ASP A 85 -27.47 -23.29 -0.93
C ASP A 85 -26.27 -22.49 -1.46
N PRO A 86 -25.30 -23.12 -2.15
CA PRO A 86 -24.14 -22.42 -2.68
C PRO A 86 -24.53 -21.29 -3.63
N ALA A 87 -25.66 -21.39 -4.33
CA ALA A 87 -26.17 -20.32 -5.19
C ALA A 87 -26.70 -19.11 -4.41
N GLU A 88 -27.24 -19.33 -3.21
CA GLU A 88 -27.72 -18.25 -2.34
C GLU A 88 -26.57 -17.55 -1.62
N SER A 89 -25.58 -18.33 -1.17
CA SER A 89 -24.35 -17.81 -0.54
C SER A 89 -23.50 -16.99 -1.52
N SER A 90 -23.36 -17.46 -2.77
CA SER A 90 -22.64 -16.72 -3.81
C SER A 90 -23.39 -15.45 -4.20
N ARG A 91 -24.71 -15.49 -4.36
CA ARG A 91 -25.52 -14.29 -4.66
C ARG A 91 -25.37 -13.22 -3.58
N LYS A 92 -25.39 -13.59 -2.30
CA LYS A 92 -25.18 -12.65 -1.18
C LYS A 92 -23.77 -12.03 -1.17
N THR A 93 -22.77 -12.81 -1.56
CA THR A 93 -21.36 -12.36 -1.61
C THR A 93 -21.09 -11.47 -2.82
N VAL A 94 -21.63 -11.83 -3.99
CA VAL A 94 -21.40 -11.13 -5.27
C VAL A 94 -22.20 -9.85 -5.35
N PHE A 95 -23.50 -9.89 -5.03
CA PHE A 95 -24.36 -8.71 -5.12
C PHE A 95 -24.35 -7.86 -3.85
N GLY A 96 -23.69 -8.34 -2.79
CA GLY A 96 -23.52 -7.60 -1.54
C GLY A 96 -24.83 -6.94 -1.12
N ILE A 97 -25.93 -7.70 -1.07
CA ILE A 97 -27.25 -7.20 -0.62
C ILE A 97 -27.07 -6.80 0.84
N LYS A 98 -26.65 -5.54 0.99
CA LYS A 98 -26.62 -4.78 2.22
C LYS A 98 -28.02 -4.26 2.34
N ASP A 99 -28.76 -4.78 3.31
CA ASP A 99 -29.99 -4.12 3.77
C ASP A 99 -29.69 -2.64 3.95
N ASP A 100 -30.54 -1.80 3.34
CA ASP A 100 -30.48 -0.35 3.24
C ASP A 100 -29.80 0.33 4.45
N ARG A 101 -28.51 0.66 4.31
CA ARG A 101 -27.83 1.58 5.23
C ARG A 101 -27.23 2.74 4.45
N PRO A 102 -27.59 3.99 4.78
CA PRO A 102 -27.05 5.17 4.14
C PRO A 102 -25.52 5.21 4.27
N TYR A 103 -24.90 5.70 3.22
CA TYR A 103 -23.47 5.99 3.10
C TYR A 103 -23.00 6.87 4.27
N GLY A 104 -21.96 6.44 5.00
CA GLY A 104 -21.26 7.26 5.99
C GLY A 104 -21.49 6.90 7.46
N MET A 105 -21.19 5.66 7.86
CA MET A 105 -21.00 5.32 9.27
C MET A 105 -19.90 4.25 9.40
N ASP A 106 -18.67 4.73 9.60
CA ASP A 106 -17.44 3.98 9.43
C ASP A 106 -17.08 3.10 10.65
N ASP A 107 -18.03 2.92 11.57
CA ASP A 107 -17.85 2.12 12.79
C ASP A 107 -18.47 0.71 12.70
N ALA A 108 -19.18 0.40 11.61
CA ALA A 108 -19.87 -0.89 11.45
C ALA A 108 -18.92 -2.09 11.21
N ASN A 109 -17.66 -1.85 10.85
CA ASN A 109 -16.70 -2.92 10.59
C ASN A 109 -16.20 -3.62 11.87
N ALA A 110 -16.46 -3.09 13.08
CA ALA A 110 -16.07 -3.76 14.31
C ALA A 110 -17.02 -4.91 14.70
N ALA A 111 -18.31 -4.80 14.36
CA ALA A 111 -19.35 -5.74 14.78
C ALA A 111 -19.54 -6.95 13.85
N THR A 112 -18.84 -7.00 12.70
CA THR A 112 -19.03 -8.03 11.66
C THR A 112 -17.76 -8.86 11.40
N ARG A 113 -16.69 -8.69 12.19
CA ARG A 113 -15.45 -9.44 11.98
C ARG A 113 -15.54 -10.86 12.52
N SER A 114 -15.12 -11.82 11.70
CA SER A 114 -14.97 -13.20 12.17
C SER A 114 -13.83 -13.32 13.18
N SER A 115 -13.84 -14.37 14.01
CA SER A 115 -12.76 -14.62 14.97
C SER A 115 -11.40 -14.79 14.30
N GLY A 116 -11.35 -15.39 13.09
CA GLY A 116 -10.12 -15.51 12.30
C GLY A 116 -9.61 -14.17 11.76
N GLU A 117 -10.51 -13.29 11.32
CA GLU A 117 -10.15 -11.95 10.85
C GLU A 117 -9.57 -11.08 11.97
N LEU A 118 -10.09 -11.19 13.19
CA LEU A 118 -9.54 -10.49 14.35
C LEU A 118 -8.12 -10.94 14.69
N VAL A 119 -7.81 -12.24 14.55
CA VAL A 119 -6.45 -12.75 14.77
C VAL A 119 -5.49 -12.20 13.73
N LEU A 120 -5.88 -12.21 12.45
CA LEU A 120 -5.08 -11.64 11.37
C LEU A 120 -4.87 -10.13 11.54
N LEU A 121 -5.91 -9.38 11.90
CA LEU A 121 -5.80 -7.94 12.17
C LEU A 121 -4.93 -7.64 13.39
N LYS A 122 -4.97 -8.48 14.42
CA LYS A 122 -4.09 -8.35 15.59
C LYS A 122 -2.64 -8.61 15.20
N GLN A 123 -2.37 -9.64 14.40
CA GLN A 123 -1.04 -9.96 13.88
C GLN A 123 -0.51 -8.85 12.96
N ALA A 124 -1.37 -8.33 12.08
CA ALA A 124 -1.04 -7.27 11.12
C ALA A 124 -1.04 -5.86 11.74
N GLY A 125 -1.36 -5.72 13.03
CA GLY A 125 -1.45 -4.42 13.70
C GLY A 125 -2.62 -3.52 13.27
N GLY A 126 -3.52 -4.02 12.41
CA GLY A 126 -4.65 -3.27 11.85
C GLY A 126 -5.69 -2.83 12.87
N LEU A 127 -5.69 -3.39 14.09
CA LEU A 127 -6.57 -2.95 15.18
C LEU A 127 -6.23 -1.55 15.72
N ARG A 128 -5.03 -1.02 15.42
CA ARG A 128 -4.58 0.32 15.83
C ARG A 128 -4.55 1.32 14.67
N ALA A 129 -5.15 1.00 13.54
CA ALA A 129 -5.21 1.92 12.42
C ALA A 129 -6.06 3.15 12.79
N ASP A 130 -5.51 4.34 12.56
CA ASP A 130 -6.25 5.59 12.69
C ASP A 130 -7.33 5.66 11.58
N PRO A 131 -8.63 5.78 11.91
CA PRO A 131 -9.69 5.87 10.91
C PRO A 131 -9.52 7.10 10.00
N GLU A 132 -8.89 8.17 10.49
CA GLU A 132 -8.65 9.41 9.75
C GLU A 132 -7.34 9.38 8.94
N ILE A 133 -6.58 8.27 8.92
CA ILE A 133 -5.28 8.21 8.25
C ILE A 133 -5.34 8.59 6.78
N ARG A 134 -6.46 8.29 6.10
CA ARG A 134 -6.67 8.69 4.69
C ARG A 134 -6.80 10.20 4.56
N ARG A 135 -7.50 10.85 5.47
CA ARG A 135 -7.65 12.31 5.49
C ARG A 135 -6.32 12.98 5.82
N LEU A 136 -5.61 12.47 6.83
CA LEU A 136 -4.29 12.95 7.20
C LEU A 136 -3.30 12.79 6.04
N LEU A 137 -3.23 11.60 5.44
CA LEU A 137 -2.37 11.31 4.29
C LEU A 137 -2.71 12.21 3.10
N ASN A 138 -3.99 12.45 2.82
CA ASN A 138 -4.40 13.38 1.77
C ASN A 138 -4.02 14.83 2.10
N THR A 139 -3.95 15.20 3.36
CA THR A 139 -3.51 16.54 3.76
C THR A 139 -1.99 16.67 3.65
N GLU A 140 -1.24 15.67 4.12
CA GLU A 140 0.22 15.64 4.12
C GLU A 140 0.83 15.39 2.74
N SER A 141 0.25 14.46 1.98
CA SER A 141 0.73 14.14 0.62
C SER A 141 0.40 15.22 -0.39
N GLY A 142 -0.34 16.26 0.04
CA GLY A 142 -0.96 17.20 -0.87
C GLY A 142 -1.87 16.42 -1.80
N ALA A 143 -3.11 16.15 -1.39
CA ALA A 143 -4.20 15.91 -2.33
C ALA A 143 -3.99 16.93 -3.47
N PRO A 144 -4.16 16.55 -4.75
CA PRO A 144 -3.95 17.44 -5.88
C PRO A 144 -5.05 18.52 -5.93
N ALA A 145 -5.26 19.23 -4.82
CA ALA A 145 -5.85 20.54 -4.74
C ALA A 145 -4.87 21.46 -5.46
N GLN A 146 -5.04 21.53 -6.78
CA GLN A 146 -4.59 22.61 -7.64
C GLN A 146 -3.13 22.98 -7.35
N VAL A 147 -2.19 22.14 -7.78
CA VAL A 147 -0.78 22.57 -7.86
C VAL A 147 -0.79 23.79 -8.78
N GLU A 148 -0.72 24.99 -8.21
CA GLU A 148 -0.56 26.21 -8.97
C GLU A 148 0.77 26.06 -9.71
N ARG A 149 0.69 25.78 -11.01
CA ARG A 149 1.84 25.62 -11.87
C ARG A 149 2.68 26.88 -11.74
N SER A 150 3.98 26.72 -11.50
CA SER A 150 4.88 27.89 -11.47
C SER A 150 4.76 28.64 -12.79
N LEU A 151 4.96 29.97 -12.77
CA LEU A 151 4.90 30.77 -14.00
C LEU A 151 5.89 30.26 -15.06
N THR A 152 7.02 29.72 -14.63
CA THR A 152 8.01 29.08 -15.51
C THR A 152 7.47 27.82 -16.17
N GLU A 153 6.78 26.96 -15.43
CA GLU A 153 6.11 25.75 -15.95
C GLU A 153 5.05 26.14 -16.98
N THR A 154 4.25 27.16 -16.65
CA THR A 154 3.20 27.68 -17.54
C THR A 154 3.79 28.26 -18.83
N LEU A 155 4.94 28.93 -18.75
CA LEU A 155 5.66 29.46 -19.91
C LEU A 155 6.32 28.36 -20.74
N LEU A 156 6.84 27.31 -20.10
CA LEU A 156 7.47 26.17 -20.76
C LEU A 156 6.45 25.39 -21.61
N PHE A 157 5.21 25.25 -21.11
CA PHE A 157 4.12 24.53 -21.78
C PHE A 157 3.08 25.45 -22.46
N MET A 158 3.36 26.76 -22.60
CA MET A 158 2.41 27.75 -23.16
C MET A 158 2.07 27.53 -24.64
N GLY A 159 2.94 26.84 -25.37
CA GLY A 159 2.78 26.57 -26.81
C GLY A 159 2.73 25.08 -27.14
N GLU A 160 2.83 24.23 -26.14
CA GLU A 160 2.68 22.79 -26.28
C GLU A 160 1.35 22.44 -25.61
N GLU A 161 0.26 22.84 -26.26
CA GLU A 161 -0.98 22.08 -26.16
C GLU A 161 -0.73 20.71 -26.83
N GLU A 162 0.16 19.90 -26.25
CA GLU A 162 -0.11 18.48 -26.29
C GLU A 162 -1.42 18.34 -25.54
N GLN A 163 -2.50 18.31 -26.32
CA GLN A 163 -3.61 17.42 -26.07
C GLN A 163 -3.02 16.04 -25.83
N LYS A 164 -2.49 15.83 -24.63
CA LYS A 164 -2.63 14.57 -23.97
C LYS A 164 -4.11 14.50 -23.64
N GLU A 165 -4.92 14.30 -24.69
CA GLU A 165 -6.05 13.42 -24.55
C GLU A 165 -5.49 12.28 -23.73
N GLU A 166 -5.99 12.15 -22.50
CA GLU A 166 -6.02 10.85 -21.86
C GLU A 166 -6.69 9.98 -22.92
N ALA A 167 -5.89 9.41 -23.82
CA ALA A 167 -6.38 8.59 -24.91
C ALA A 167 -7.15 7.53 -24.17
N LEU A 168 -8.48 7.61 -24.24
CA LEU A 168 -9.40 6.80 -23.46
C LEU A 168 -8.97 5.37 -23.73
N LEU A 169 -8.20 4.83 -22.79
CA LEU A 169 -7.43 3.64 -23.03
C LEU A 169 -8.44 2.52 -22.88
N ASP A 170 -8.97 2.05 -24.01
CA ASP A 170 -9.98 1.00 -24.01
C ASP A 170 -9.36 -0.23 -23.32
N PRO A 171 -9.86 -0.62 -22.14
CA PRO A 171 -9.31 -1.75 -21.40
C PRO A 171 -9.36 -3.04 -22.22
N VAL A 172 -10.35 -3.15 -23.11
CA VAL A 172 -10.57 -4.32 -23.95
C VAL A 172 -9.50 -4.41 -25.04
N GLU A 173 -9.20 -3.30 -25.70
CA GLU A 173 -8.14 -3.26 -26.72
C GLU A 173 -6.75 -3.44 -26.10
N GLU A 174 -6.50 -2.81 -24.97
CA GLU A 174 -5.20 -2.91 -24.29
C GLU A 174 -4.94 -4.33 -23.78
N TYR A 175 -5.98 -5.01 -23.28
CA TYR A 175 -5.89 -6.42 -22.92
C TYR A 175 -5.53 -7.29 -24.13
N ARG A 176 -6.15 -7.04 -25.30
CA ARG A 176 -5.82 -7.77 -26.54
C ARG A 176 -4.38 -7.52 -26.97
N ARG A 177 -3.86 -6.30 -26.82
CA ARG A 177 -2.45 -5.97 -27.11
C ARG A 177 -1.50 -6.76 -26.23
N ILE A 178 -1.78 -6.84 -24.93
CA ILE A 178 -0.88 -7.48 -23.95
C ILE A 178 -0.90 -9.00 -24.08
N TYR A 179 -2.09 -9.58 -24.23
CA TYR A 179 -2.27 -11.04 -24.13
C TYR A 179 -2.48 -11.73 -25.48
N GLY A 180 -2.70 -10.99 -26.57
CA GLY A 180 -2.95 -11.55 -27.90
C GLY A 180 -4.24 -12.39 -27.98
N GLN A 181 -5.09 -12.30 -26.97
CA GLN A 181 -6.33 -13.06 -26.84
C GLN A 181 -7.49 -12.10 -26.53
N PRO A 182 -8.71 -12.40 -26.99
CA PRO A 182 -9.88 -11.64 -26.60
C PRO A 182 -10.04 -11.71 -25.07
N VAL A 183 -10.51 -10.61 -24.48
CA VAL A 183 -10.77 -10.53 -23.05
C VAL A 183 -11.71 -11.67 -22.68
N PRO A 184 -11.36 -12.53 -21.70
CA PRO A 184 -12.23 -13.60 -21.26
C PRO A 184 -13.57 -12.99 -20.88
N SER A 185 -14.65 -13.41 -21.55
CA SER A 185 -16.00 -13.05 -21.16
C SER A 185 -16.15 -13.38 -19.67
N ALA A 186 -16.60 -12.42 -18.87
CA ALA A 186 -16.87 -12.68 -17.46
C ALA A 186 -17.73 -13.96 -17.35
N PRO A 187 -17.44 -14.87 -16.41
CA PRO A 187 -18.21 -16.10 -16.30
C PRO A 187 -19.66 -15.74 -15.92
N GLY A 188 -20.57 -15.84 -16.91
CA GLY A 188 -22.01 -15.72 -16.69
C GLY A 188 -22.80 -14.73 -17.55
N THR A 189 -22.24 -14.12 -18.60
CA THR A 189 -23.09 -13.48 -19.62
C THR A 189 -23.25 -14.40 -20.81
N GLU A 190 -24.21 -15.32 -20.67
CA GLU A 190 -24.84 -16.03 -21.77
C GLU A 190 -25.57 -14.98 -22.61
N THR A 191 -24.99 -14.58 -23.73
CA THR A 191 -25.69 -13.80 -24.74
C THR A 191 -26.53 -14.78 -25.55
N ASP A 192 -27.85 -14.67 -25.39
CA ASP A 192 -28.84 -15.22 -26.30
C ASP A 192 -28.56 -14.67 -27.71
N ASP A 193 -27.80 -15.41 -28.51
CA ASP A 193 -27.64 -15.14 -29.94
C ASP A 193 -28.90 -15.62 -30.67
N ASP A 194 -29.88 -14.71 -30.79
CA ASP A 194 -30.91 -14.76 -31.81
C ASP A 194 -30.24 -14.61 -33.18
N SER A 195 -29.87 -15.73 -33.79
CA SER A 195 -29.52 -15.79 -35.21
C SER A 195 -30.22 -16.98 -35.87
N GLY A 196 -31.27 -16.65 -36.63
CA GLY A 196 -31.95 -17.56 -37.53
C GLY A 196 -30.97 -18.18 -38.53
N GLY A 197 -30.85 -19.50 -38.47
CA GLY A 197 -30.14 -20.32 -39.44
C GLY A 197 -31.00 -21.51 -39.83
N ALA A 198 -31.43 -21.53 -41.09
CA ALA A 198 -32.30 -22.53 -41.67
C ALA A 198 -31.70 -23.94 -41.60
N PHE A 199 -32.42 -24.87 -40.97
CA PHE A 199 -32.16 -26.31 -41.09
C PHE A 199 -32.96 -26.86 -42.28
N GLY A 200 -32.26 -27.06 -43.41
CA GLY A 200 -32.73 -27.90 -44.51
C GLY A 200 -32.50 -29.38 -44.18
N TYR A 201 -33.54 -30.17 -44.33
CA TYR A 201 -33.52 -31.62 -44.28
C TYR A 201 -33.30 -32.14 -45.71
N GLU A 202 -32.26 -32.96 -45.91
CA GLU A 202 -32.19 -34.03 -46.91
C GLU A 202 -31.11 -35.04 -46.48
#